data_AF-A0A453AMY4-F1
#
_entry.id   AF-A0A453AMY4-F1
#
_cell.length_a   1.000
_cell.length_b   1.000
_cell.length_c   1.000
_cell.angle_alpha   90.00
_cell.angle_beta   90.00
_cell.angle_gamma   90.00
#
_symmetry.space_group_name_H-M   'P 1'
#
loop_
_entity.id
_entity.type
_entity.pdbx_description
1 polymer ?
#
loop_
_entity_poly.entity_id
_entity_poly.type
_entity_poly.pdbx_seq_one_letter_code
_entity_poly.pdbx_strand_id
1 'polypeptide(L)'
;RQFTPRTIPSCSLLARDRSFELLKSPSPAFSPAPRTRPCHARRSGSPIVRPVTTAPALPATGRAWRRRAPEPMPPMPRAGRLLLCVATVAAVASGVDGHTRGVRPGRAAGRPFPENATRAEELERLFMRWVRYVGGLKHSTFHHAPLARAFPSYSLVVDKDPAAGDFTSVQAAVDSLPTINLVRVVIKVNAGTYTEKVTISSMRAFITLEGAGADKTIVQWGDTADTPAGPRGRPLGTYGSASFAVNAQYFIARNITFKNTAPVPPAGATGKQAVALRVSADNAAFVGCRFLGAQDTLYDQSGRHYYKDCYIEGSIDFIFGNALSLYEGCHVHAIARDYGALTAQNRQSMLEDTGFSFVGCRVTGSGALYLGRAWGTFSRVVFAYTYMDDIIVPRGWYNWGDPSRELTVFYGQYKCTGPGASYSGRVSWSRELTDEEAKPFISLSFIDGTEWIRI
;
A
#
# COMPACT_ATOMS: atom_id res chain seq x y z
N ARG A 1 -19.19 -48.61 16.33
CA ARG A 1 -19.48 -49.99 16.75
C ARG A 1 -18.71 -50.95 15.84
N GLN A 2 -17.58 -51.49 16.29
CA GLN A 2 -17.08 -52.85 16.04
C GLN A 2 -15.77 -53.05 16.82
N PHE A 3 -15.54 -54.29 17.20
CA PHE A 3 -14.68 -54.83 18.24
C PHE A 3 -13.18 -54.96 17.84
N THR A 4 -12.29 -54.65 18.80
CA THR A 4 -11.04 -55.32 19.31
C THR A 4 -10.38 -56.53 18.57
N PRO A 5 -9.14 -57.01 18.92
CA PRO A 5 -7.94 -56.39 19.59
C PRO A 5 -6.51 -56.90 19.16
N ARG A 6 -5.45 -56.28 19.74
CA ARG A 6 -4.04 -56.72 20.02
C ARG A 6 -3.10 -56.97 18.81
N THR A 7 -1.83 -56.52 18.76
CA THR A 7 -0.69 -56.81 19.69
C THR A 7 0.55 -55.89 19.44
N ILE A 8 1.37 -55.72 20.49
CA ILE A 8 2.69 -55.05 20.70
C ILE A 8 3.83 -55.81 19.94
N PRO A 9 5.00 -55.23 19.52
CA PRO A 9 5.99 -54.65 20.45
C PRO A 9 6.88 -53.46 20.06
N SER A 10 7.30 -52.79 21.14
CA SER A 10 8.36 -51.79 21.31
C SER A 10 9.75 -52.42 21.41
N CYS A 11 10.79 -51.73 20.91
CA CYS A 11 12.17 -51.94 21.35
C CYS A 11 12.97 -50.63 21.39
N SER A 12 13.80 -50.54 22.43
CA SER A 12 14.59 -49.41 22.93
C SER A 12 16.07 -49.50 22.55
N LEU A 13 16.77 -48.37 22.42
CA LEU A 13 18.25 -48.24 22.50
C LEU A 13 18.57 -46.84 23.09
N LEU A 14 18.85 -46.71 24.38
CA LEU A 14 20.16 -46.77 25.09
C LEU A 14 21.14 -45.63 24.76
N ALA A 15 21.39 -44.83 25.79
CA ALA A 15 22.41 -43.80 25.91
C ALA A 15 23.80 -44.36 26.24
N ARG A 16 24.86 -43.59 25.96
CA ARG A 16 26.15 -43.66 26.67
C ARG A 16 26.94 -42.34 26.54
N ASP A 17 27.37 -41.85 27.70
CA ASP A 17 28.38 -40.82 27.95
C ASP A 17 29.77 -41.16 27.42
N ARG A 18 30.58 -40.12 27.13
CA ARG A 18 31.97 -39.96 27.62
C ARG A 18 32.55 -38.57 27.33
N SER A 19 33.47 -38.18 28.21
CA SER A 19 33.99 -36.84 28.50
C SER A 19 35.42 -36.61 27.97
N PHE A 20 35.83 -35.32 27.91
CA PHE A 20 37.18 -34.73 28.05
C PHE A 20 38.30 -34.99 27.00
N GLU A 21 38.84 -33.93 26.37
CA GLU A 21 40.15 -33.31 26.70
C GLU A 21 40.54 -32.10 25.80
N LEU A 22 41.30 -31.17 26.38
CA LEU A 22 41.94 -29.98 25.79
C LEU A 22 43.22 -30.34 25.01
N LEU A 23 43.64 -29.52 24.03
CA LEU A 23 45.03 -29.06 23.88
C LEU A 23 45.22 -27.87 22.91
N LYS A 24 46.21 -27.02 23.26
CA LYS A 24 46.59 -25.68 22.76
C LYS A 24 47.43 -25.67 21.46
N SER A 25 47.22 -24.61 20.64
CA SER A 25 48.20 -23.67 19.99
C SER A 25 49.23 -24.17 18.94
N PRO A 26 50.00 -23.32 18.19
CA PRO A 26 50.00 -21.84 18.03
C PRO A 26 50.14 -21.30 16.57
N SER A 27 50.09 -19.97 16.42
CA SER A 27 50.44 -19.15 15.24
C SER A 27 51.96 -19.16 14.89
N PRO A 28 52.40 -18.52 13.77
CA PRO A 28 52.88 -17.13 13.89
C PRO A 28 52.64 -16.21 12.67
N ALA A 29 52.80 -14.91 12.93
CA ALA A 29 52.67 -13.77 12.03
C ALA A 29 53.98 -13.40 11.32
N PHE A 30 53.92 -12.69 10.19
CA PHE A 30 54.91 -11.67 9.79
C PHE A 30 54.29 -10.65 8.79
N SER A 31 54.54 -9.37 9.06
CA SER A 31 54.34 -8.13 8.26
C SER A 31 55.74 -7.50 8.03
N PRO A 32 55.97 -6.31 7.40
CA PRO A 32 55.25 -5.50 6.40
C PRO A 32 56.14 -4.85 5.26
N ALA A 33 55.49 -4.14 4.31
CA ALA A 33 55.91 -2.90 3.59
C ALA A 33 57.05 -2.95 2.50
N PRO A 34 57.40 -1.83 1.82
CA PRO A 34 56.65 -0.95 0.87
C PRO A 34 57.44 -0.65 -0.44
N ARG A 35 56.90 0.16 -1.39
CA ARG A 35 57.58 1.12 -2.34
C ARG A 35 56.74 1.40 -3.60
N THR A 36 56.16 2.59 -3.79
CA THR A 36 56.66 3.79 -4.51
C THR A 36 56.96 3.63 -6.02
N ARG A 37 56.26 4.48 -6.81
CA ARG A 37 56.48 5.04 -8.18
C ARG A 37 57.97 5.26 -8.58
N PRO A 38 58.39 5.50 -9.86
CA PRO A 38 57.76 6.41 -10.85
C PRO A 38 57.98 6.16 -12.38
N CYS A 39 57.44 7.12 -13.15
CA CYS A 39 57.44 7.34 -14.60
C CYS A 39 58.81 7.54 -15.29
N HIS A 40 58.87 7.32 -16.61
CA HIS A 40 59.58 8.13 -17.64
C HIS A 40 59.01 7.77 -19.04
N ALA A 41 58.46 8.70 -19.84
CA ALA A 41 59.09 9.64 -20.81
C ALA A 41 59.51 8.95 -22.14
N ARG A 42 59.37 9.47 -23.38
CA ARG A 42 59.05 10.80 -23.95
C ARG A 42 58.92 10.70 -25.50
N ARG A 43 58.07 11.56 -26.09
CA ARG A 43 58.18 12.42 -27.33
C ARG A 43 58.45 11.86 -28.74
N SER A 44 57.63 12.29 -29.71
CA SER A 44 57.86 13.30 -30.79
C SER A 44 56.82 13.08 -31.93
N GLY A 45 56.23 14.02 -32.69
CA GLY A 45 56.31 15.47 -32.86
C GLY A 45 55.17 15.94 -33.80
N SER A 46 54.91 17.26 -33.86
CA SER A 46 54.04 17.96 -34.84
C SER A 46 54.93 18.61 -35.93
N PRO A 47 54.46 19.45 -36.92
CA PRO A 47 53.12 20.02 -37.21
C PRO A 47 52.77 20.16 -38.73
N ILE A 48 51.69 20.91 -39.05
CA ILE A 48 51.41 21.83 -40.22
C ILE A 48 49.93 21.69 -40.69
N VAL A 49 49.12 22.64 -41.16
CA VAL A 49 48.86 24.11 -41.08
C VAL A 49 47.42 24.33 -41.67
N ARG A 50 46.74 25.41 -41.22
CA ARG A 50 45.44 26.08 -41.55
C ARG A 50 45.29 26.59 -43.04
N PRO A 51 44.20 27.28 -43.54
CA PRO A 51 43.40 28.32 -42.87
C PRO A 51 41.92 28.61 -43.33
N VAL A 52 41.44 29.76 -42.80
CA VAL A 52 40.12 30.42 -42.79
C VAL A 52 40.11 31.65 -43.72
N THR A 53 38.93 32.09 -44.21
CA THR A 53 38.59 33.45 -44.70
C THR A 53 37.10 33.72 -44.39
N THR A 54 36.65 34.73 -43.60
CA THR A 54 36.54 36.22 -43.68
C THR A 54 35.38 36.81 -44.50
N ALA A 55 34.71 37.81 -43.89
CA ALA A 55 33.42 38.47 -44.17
C ALA A 55 33.43 39.60 -45.25
N PRO A 56 32.33 40.37 -45.39
CA PRO A 56 32.35 41.81 -45.03
C PRO A 56 31.06 42.36 -44.35
N ALA A 57 31.04 43.68 -44.05
CA ALA A 57 30.41 44.34 -42.90
C ALA A 57 29.31 45.41 -43.19
N LEU A 58 28.43 45.62 -42.19
CA LEU A 58 27.80 46.86 -41.61
C LEU A 58 26.91 47.80 -42.49
N PRO A 59 25.97 48.63 -41.93
CA PRO A 59 26.06 49.36 -40.66
C PRO A 59 24.82 49.43 -39.73
N ALA A 60 25.03 50.14 -38.63
CA ALA A 60 24.33 50.20 -37.35
C ALA A 60 23.02 51.01 -37.29
N THR A 61 22.21 50.76 -36.26
CA THR A 61 21.65 51.78 -35.33
C THR A 61 21.14 51.09 -34.06
N GLY A 62 21.43 51.69 -32.90
CA GLY A 62 21.10 51.12 -31.59
C GLY A 62 19.74 51.57 -31.05
N ARG A 63 19.25 50.85 -30.03
CA ARG A 63 18.70 51.39 -28.77
C ARG A 63 18.29 50.26 -27.82
N ALA A 64 18.65 50.44 -26.56
CA ALA A 64 18.31 49.60 -25.42
C ALA A 64 16.80 49.63 -25.11
N TRP A 65 16.26 48.50 -24.66
CA TRP A 65 14.92 48.43 -24.06
C TRP A 65 14.97 47.81 -22.66
N ARG A 66 14.53 48.61 -21.69
CA ARG A 66 14.34 48.29 -20.28
C ARG A 66 13.06 47.46 -20.09
N ARG A 67 13.08 46.65 -19.02
CA ARG A 67 11.93 45.95 -18.43
C ARG A 67 10.76 46.91 -18.13
N ARG A 68 9.53 46.51 -18.43
CA ARG A 68 8.29 47.00 -17.79
C ARG A 68 7.34 45.84 -17.49
N ALA A 69 6.70 45.94 -16.33
CA ALA A 69 5.64 45.07 -15.82
C ALA A 69 4.32 45.28 -16.60
N PRO A 70 3.39 44.31 -16.58
CA PRO A 70 2.09 44.45 -17.25
C PRO A 70 1.09 45.27 -16.41
N GLU A 71 0.46 46.26 -17.05
CA GLU A 71 -0.66 47.06 -16.53
C GLU A 71 -2.03 46.38 -16.79
N PRO A 72 -3.09 46.76 -16.03
CA PRO A 72 -4.34 46.02 -15.90
C PRO A 72 -5.38 46.33 -17.00
N MET A 73 -6.31 45.38 -17.21
CA MET A 73 -7.40 45.47 -18.18
C MET A 73 -8.53 46.45 -17.78
N PRO A 74 -9.23 47.08 -18.76
CA PRO A 74 -10.32 48.03 -18.51
C PRO A 74 -11.69 47.37 -18.21
N PRO A 75 -12.65 48.12 -17.63
CA PRO A 75 -13.88 47.57 -17.04
C PRO A 75 -15.04 47.39 -18.04
N MET A 76 -15.94 46.44 -17.74
CA MET A 76 -17.19 46.19 -18.46
C MET A 76 -18.32 47.17 -18.06
N PRO A 77 -19.30 47.44 -18.96
CA PRO A 77 -20.45 48.31 -18.69
C PRO A 77 -21.62 47.60 -17.96
N ARG A 78 -22.50 48.41 -17.36
CA ARG A 78 -23.58 48.04 -16.44
C ARG A 78 -24.87 47.53 -17.11
N ALA A 79 -25.54 46.66 -16.36
CA ALA A 79 -26.92 46.17 -16.34
C ALA A 79 -27.99 46.78 -17.27
N GLY A 80 -28.64 45.90 -18.04
CA GLY A 80 -30.00 46.06 -18.59
C GLY A 80 -30.78 44.76 -18.40
N ARG A 81 -31.97 44.84 -17.79
CA ARG A 81 -32.91 43.74 -17.53
C ARG A 81 -33.52 43.21 -18.83
N LEU A 82 -33.59 41.89 -18.99
CA LEU A 82 -34.70 41.25 -19.72
C LEU A 82 -34.94 39.83 -19.17
N LEU A 83 -36.15 39.59 -18.65
CA LEU A 83 -36.70 38.26 -18.38
C LEU A 83 -37.01 37.55 -19.71
N LEU A 84 -36.63 36.28 -19.88
CA LEU A 84 -37.53 35.11 -19.97
C LEU A 84 -36.75 33.84 -20.40
N CYS A 85 -37.03 32.73 -19.70
CA CYS A 85 -36.99 31.31 -20.09
C CYS A 85 -35.88 30.75 -21.00
N VAL A 86 -35.11 29.77 -20.50
CA VAL A 86 -35.18 28.33 -20.87
C VAL A 86 -34.00 27.60 -20.22
N ALA A 87 -34.28 26.40 -19.73
CA ALA A 87 -33.39 25.54 -18.97
C ALA A 87 -32.36 24.78 -19.84
N THR A 88 -31.30 24.32 -19.14
CA THR A 88 -30.38 23.18 -19.40
C THR A 88 -29.12 23.37 -20.28
N VAL A 89 -28.04 22.73 -19.77
CA VAL A 89 -26.63 22.60 -20.26
C VAL A 89 -25.71 23.76 -19.83
N ALA A 90 -24.63 23.62 -19.04
CA ALA A 90 -23.87 22.51 -18.47
C ALA A 90 -23.02 23.00 -17.27
N ALA A 91 -22.72 22.13 -16.32
CA ALA A 91 -21.47 22.16 -15.56
C ALA A 91 -21.14 20.75 -15.03
N VAL A 92 -20.40 20.00 -15.84
CA VAL A 92 -19.64 18.83 -15.40
C VAL A 92 -18.31 19.36 -14.84
N ALA A 93 -18.16 19.32 -13.53
CA ALA A 93 -16.85 19.33 -12.86
C ALA A 93 -17.01 18.75 -11.45
N SER A 94 -16.47 17.54 -11.27
CA SER A 94 -15.81 17.06 -10.05
C SER A 94 -16.49 17.34 -8.71
N GLY A 95 -17.37 16.43 -8.29
CA GLY A 95 -17.71 16.20 -6.89
C GLY A 95 -17.22 14.82 -6.48
N VAL A 96 -16.10 14.75 -5.74
CA VAL A 96 -15.85 13.61 -4.86
C VAL A 96 -16.74 13.87 -3.65
N ASP A 97 -17.96 13.33 -3.69
CA ASP A 97 -18.87 13.45 -2.57
C ASP A 97 -18.41 12.52 -1.43
N GLY A 98 -17.85 13.13 -0.39
CA GLY A 98 -17.80 12.54 0.94
C GLY A 98 -19.23 12.39 1.44
N HIS A 99 -19.81 11.20 1.30
CA HIS A 99 -21.17 10.93 1.75
C HIS A 99 -21.19 10.36 3.17
N THR A 100 -21.25 11.23 4.17
CA THR A 100 -21.82 10.89 5.48
C THR A 100 -23.19 11.55 5.60
N ARG A 101 -24.27 10.83 5.27
CA ARG A 101 -25.63 11.24 5.65
C ARG A 101 -26.07 10.50 6.90
N GLY A 102 -26.26 11.27 7.97
CA GLY A 102 -27.36 11.06 8.90
C GLY A 102 -27.05 10.40 10.25
N VAL A 103 -26.23 11.05 11.09
CA VAL A 103 -26.40 10.91 12.55
C VAL A 103 -26.73 12.28 13.12
N ARG A 104 -28.00 12.51 13.44
CA ARG A 104 -28.38 13.57 14.39
C ARG A 104 -27.86 13.11 15.77
N PRO A 105 -27.02 13.89 16.48
CA PRO A 105 -26.66 13.54 17.83
C PRO A 105 -27.93 13.59 18.70
N GLY A 106 -28.39 12.41 19.14
CA GLY A 106 -29.39 12.32 20.19
C GLY A 106 -28.89 13.09 21.40
N ARG A 107 -29.71 14.00 21.89
CA ARG A 107 -29.43 14.85 23.06
C ARG A 107 -29.51 14.00 24.33
N ALA A 108 -28.54 13.12 24.54
CA ALA A 108 -28.32 12.49 25.83
C ALA A 108 -27.54 13.49 26.69
N ALA A 109 -28.25 14.17 27.60
CA ALA A 109 -27.61 14.92 28.67
C ALA A 109 -26.82 13.93 29.52
N GLY A 110 -25.50 13.84 29.28
CA GLY A 110 -24.60 13.06 30.11
C GLY A 110 -24.56 13.64 31.52
N ARG A 111 -24.48 12.76 32.53
CA ARG A 111 -24.24 13.18 33.92
C ARG A 111 -22.97 14.06 33.97
N PRO A 112 -22.95 15.11 34.81
CA PRO A 112 -21.76 15.96 34.95
C PRO A 112 -20.54 15.14 35.36
N PHE A 113 -19.37 15.58 34.88
CA PHE A 113 -18.07 14.96 35.15
C PHE A 113 -17.76 15.03 36.67
N PRO A 114 -17.16 13.99 37.26
CA PRO A 114 -16.69 14.09 38.64
C PRO A 114 -15.58 15.13 38.72
N GLU A 115 -15.66 16.05 39.70
CA GLU A 115 -14.80 17.24 39.82
C GLU A 115 -13.29 16.93 40.00
N ASN A 116 -12.92 15.67 40.24
CA ASN A 116 -11.56 15.24 40.58
C ASN A 116 -10.91 14.26 39.58
N ALA A 117 -11.41 14.16 38.34
CA ALA A 117 -10.80 13.27 37.34
C ALA A 117 -9.41 13.77 36.93
N THR A 118 -8.42 12.89 36.93
CA THR A 118 -7.09 13.18 36.40
C THR A 118 -7.15 13.34 34.87
N ARG A 119 -6.21 14.10 34.30
CA ARG A 119 -6.10 14.27 32.83
C ARG A 119 -5.99 12.93 32.08
N ALA A 120 -5.38 11.92 32.70
CA ALA A 120 -5.28 10.57 32.13
C ALA A 120 -6.66 9.90 32.06
N GLU A 121 -7.46 9.96 33.12
CA GLU A 121 -8.82 9.41 33.16
C GLU A 121 -9.78 10.11 32.19
N GLU A 122 -9.61 11.42 31.97
CA GLU A 122 -10.36 12.16 30.95
C GLU A 122 -10.01 11.70 29.53
N LEU A 123 -8.72 11.57 29.23
CA LEU A 123 -8.24 11.07 27.95
C LEU A 123 -8.72 9.63 27.70
N GLU A 124 -8.68 8.77 28.72
CA GLU A 124 -9.18 7.40 28.66
C GLU A 124 -10.69 7.34 28.43
N ARG A 125 -11.49 8.20 29.09
CA ARG A 125 -12.93 8.29 28.84
C ARG A 125 -13.28 8.79 27.44
N LEU A 126 -12.60 9.84 26.97
CA LEU A 126 -12.77 10.36 25.61
C LEU A 126 -12.38 9.29 24.58
N PHE A 127 -11.31 8.57 24.84
CA PHE A 127 -10.86 7.45 24.04
C PHE A 127 -11.90 6.33 24.00
N MET A 128 -12.41 5.86 25.14
CA MET A 128 -13.44 4.81 25.17
C MET A 128 -14.77 5.26 24.56
N ARG A 129 -15.07 6.56 24.58
CA ARG A 129 -16.19 7.12 23.81
C ARG A 129 -15.91 7.02 22.30
N TRP A 130 -14.70 7.31 21.86
CA TRP A 130 -14.28 7.14 20.48
C TRP A 130 -14.26 5.66 20.05
N VAL A 131 -13.76 4.73 20.86
CA VAL A 131 -13.80 3.28 20.60
C VAL A 131 -15.24 2.81 20.41
N ARG A 132 -16.15 3.22 21.30
CA ARG A 132 -17.59 2.92 21.18
C ARG A 132 -18.22 3.56 19.95
N TYR A 133 -17.78 4.75 19.57
CA TYR A 133 -18.22 5.40 18.34
C TYR A 133 -17.76 4.62 17.11
N VAL A 134 -16.46 4.28 17.00
CA VAL A 134 -15.91 3.47 15.92
C VAL A 134 -16.62 2.11 15.82
N GLY A 135 -16.74 1.39 16.94
CA GLY A 135 -17.46 0.12 16.97
C GLY A 135 -18.97 0.23 16.74
N GLY A 136 -19.54 1.44 16.77
CA GLY A 136 -20.95 1.72 16.53
C GLY A 136 -21.24 2.35 15.17
N LEU A 137 -20.21 2.65 14.37
CA LEU A 137 -20.41 3.20 13.04
C LEU A 137 -20.94 2.11 12.10
N LYS A 138 -21.97 2.47 11.33
CA LYS A 138 -22.46 1.66 10.22
C LYS A 138 -21.82 2.23 8.95
N HIS A 139 -20.83 1.54 8.38
CA HIS A 139 -20.20 1.99 7.12
C HIS A 139 -20.95 1.50 5.88
N SER A 140 -22.03 0.74 6.08
CA SER A 140 -22.92 0.26 5.03
C SER A 140 -23.67 1.42 4.34
N THR A 141 -23.02 2.02 3.35
CA THR A 141 -23.63 2.91 2.36
C THR A 141 -23.99 2.17 1.07
N PHE A 142 -23.95 0.84 1.09
CA PHE A 142 -24.14 0.01 -0.11
C PHE A 142 -25.38 -0.87 -0.04
N HIS A 143 -26.06 -0.93 -1.19
CA HIS A 143 -27.02 -1.98 -1.50
C HIS A 143 -26.31 -3.34 -1.38
N HIS A 144 -26.89 -4.29 -0.64
CA HIS A 144 -26.49 -5.69 -0.73
C HIS A 144 -26.32 -6.06 -2.20
N ALA A 145 -25.15 -6.59 -2.59
CA ALA A 145 -25.08 -7.33 -3.84
C ALA A 145 -26.19 -8.39 -3.78
N PRO A 146 -27.18 -8.40 -4.70
CA PRO A 146 -28.17 -9.46 -4.71
C PRO A 146 -27.43 -10.80 -4.68
N LEU A 147 -27.88 -11.77 -3.89
CA LEU A 147 -27.24 -13.09 -3.77
C LEU A 147 -26.89 -13.70 -5.15
N ALA A 148 -27.69 -13.39 -6.18
CA ALA A 148 -27.44 -13.76 -7.57
C ALA A 148 -26.08 -13.29 -8.14
N ARG A 149 -25.46 -12.22 -7.60
CA ARG A 149 -24.15 -11.68 -8.03
C ARG A 149 -22.98 -12.18 -7.20
N ALA A 150 -23.24 -13.01 -6.19
CA ALA A 150 -22.19 -13.72 -5.46
C ALA A 150 -21.70 -14.96 -6.23
N PHE A 151 -22.58 -15.54 -7.06
CA PHE A 151 -22.26 -16.72 -7.86
C PHE A 151 -21.77 -16.35 -9.27
N PRO A 152 -20.71 -17.00 -9.78
CA PRO A 152 -20.27 -16.81 -11.16
C PRO A 152 -21.39 -17.05 -12.17
N SER A 153 -21.59 -16.12 -13.09
CA SER A 153 -22.49 -16.31 -14.24
C SER A 153 -21.81 -17.04 -15.39
N TYR A 154 -20.53 -16.74 -15.63
CA TYR A 154 -19.67 -17.47 -16.56
C TYR A 154 -18.20 -17.25 -16.21
N SER A 155 -17.32 -17.99 -16.88
CA SER A 155 -15.88 -17.84 -16.76
C SER A 155 -15.22 -17.62 -18.12
N LEU A 156 -14.11 -16.89 -18.10
CA LEU A 156 -13.16 -16.75 -19.21
C LEU A 156 -11.83 -17.38 -18.80
N VAL A 157 -11.09 -17.93 -19.75
CA VAL A 157 -9.76 -18.49 -19.54
C VAL A 157 -8.72 -17.61 -20.22
N VAL A 158 -7.67 -17.26 -19.48
CA VAL A 158 -6.49 -16.57 -19.98
C VAL A 158 -5.32 -17.53 -19.95
N ASP A 159 -4.74 -17.81 -21.12
CA ASP A 159 -3.56 -18.66 -21.28
C ASP A 159 -2.61 -18.04 -22.31
N LYS A 160 -1.31 -18.17 -22.10
CA LYS A 160 -0.33 -17.71 -23.08
C LYS A 160 -0.39 -18.50 -24.39
N ASP A 161 -0.82 -19.76 -24.34
CA ASP A 161 -1.13 -20.55 -25.52
C ASP A 161 -2.53 -20.17 -26.07
N PRO A 162 -2.61 -19.57 -27.27
CA PRO A 162 -3.89 -19.22 -27.89
C PRO A 162 -4.83 -20.41 -28.11
N ALA A 163 -4.32 -21.65 -28.12
CA ALA A 163 -5.15 -22.84 -28.24
C ALA A 163 -5.79 -23.30 -26.90
N ALA A 164 -5.31 -22.78 -25.77
CA ALA A 164 -5.69 -23.22 -24.42
C ALA A 164 -6.52 -22.19 -23.63
N GLY A 165 -6.68 -20.97 -24.13
CA GLY A 165 -7.44 -19.90 -23.48
C GLY A 165 -8.32 -19.10 -24.44
N ASP A 166 -9.33 -18.44 -23.91
CA ASP A 166 -10.16 -17.49 -24.65
C ASP A 166 -9.36 -16.21 -25.01
N PHE A 167 -8.36 -15.88 -24.19
CA PHE A 167 -7.48 -14.73 -24.36
C PHE A 167 -6.04 -15.05 -24.00
N THR A 168 -5.09 -14.31 -24.58
CA THR A 168 -3.66 -14.43 -24.26
C THR A 168 -3.15 -13.40 -23.25
N SER A 169 -3.98 -12.43 -22.87
CA SER A 169 -3.66 -11.41 -21.87
C SER A 169 -4.84 -11.14 -20.93
N VAL A 170 -4.52 -10.73 -19.72
CA VAL A 170 -5.51 -10.41 -18.69
C VAL A 170 -6.29 -9.15 -19.07
N GLN A 171 -5.63 -8.14 -19.62
CA GLN A 171 -6.29 -6.91 -20.06
C GLN A 171 -7.30 -7.19 -21.19
N ALA A 172 -6.99 -8.09 -22.14
CA ALA A 172 -7.93 -8.44 -23.21
C ALA A 172 -9.19 -9.12 -22.67
N ALA A 173 -9.06 -10.03 -21.70
CA ALA A 173 -10.21 -10.65 -21.04
C ALA A 173 -11.04 -9.66 -20.22
N VAL A 174 -10.41 -8.65 -19.62
CA VAL A 174 -11.12 -7.54 -18.95
C VAL A 174 -11.85 -6.66 -19.98
N ASP A 175 -11.24 -6.40 -21.12
CA ASP A 175 -11.80 -5.53 -22.16
C ASP A 175 -12.90 -6.18 -22.98
N SER A 176 -12.98 -7.51 -23.02
CA SER A 176 -14.10 -8.23 -23.63
C SER A 176 -15.41 -8.13 -22.84
N LEU A 177 -15.34 -7.73 -21.57
CA LEU A 177 -16.53 -7.53 -20.74
C LEU A 177 -17.30 -6.28 -21.17
N PRO A 178 -18.65 -6.29 -21.06
CA PRO A 178 -19.45 -5.11 -21.33
C PRO A 178 -19.00 -3.94 -20.45
N THR A 179 -19.11 -2.72 -20.99
CA THR A 179 -18.73 -1.48 -20.30
C THR A 179 -19.35 -1.38 -18.92
N ILE A 180 -20.62 -1.77 -18.80
CA ILE A 180 -21.34 -1.91 -17.52
C ILE A 180 -21.49 -3.40 -17.25
N ASN A 181 -20.72 -3.92 -16.28
CA ASN A 181 -20.85 -5.31 -15.87
C ASN A 181 -21.75 -5.42 -14.63
N LEU A 182 -22.80 -6.24 -14.74
CA LEU A 182 -23.81 -6.42 -13.69
C LEU A 182 -23.81 -7.82 -13.05
N VAL A 183 -22.96 -8.72 -13.55
CA VAL A 183 -22.92 -10.13 -13.16
C VAL A 183 -21.51 -10.55 -12.79
N ARG A 184 -21.36 -11.59 -11.97
CA ARG A 184 -20.03 -12.06 -11.58
C ARG A 184 -19.38 -12.84 -12.72
N VAL A 185 -18.20 -12.40 -13.14
CA VAL A 185 -17.40 -13.07 -14.18
C VAL A 185 -16.10 -13.55 -13.54
N VAL A 186 -15.77 -14.82 -13.74
CA VAL A 186 -14.52 -15.40 -13.26
C VAL A 186 -13.52 -15.45 -14.42
N ILE A 187 -12.46 -14.66 -14.34
CA ILE A 187 -11.33 -14.72 -15.26
C ILE A 187 -10.29 -15.66 -14.64
N LYS A 188 -10.22 -16.89 -15.15
CA LYS A 188 -9.22 -17.88 -14.75
C LYS A 188 -7.94 -17.63 -15.52
N VAL A 189 -6.85 -17.40 -14.82
CA VAL A 189 -5.54 -17.11 -15.40
C VAL A 189 -4.62 -18.30 -15.15
N ASN A 190 -4.27 -19.00 -16.22
CA ASN A 190 -3.41 -20.17 -16.15
C ASN A 190 -1.99 -19.81 -15.72
N ALA A 191 -1.17 -20.83 -15.48
CA ALA A 191 0.21 -20.62 -15.02
C ALA A 191 1.03 -19.84 -16.05
N GLY A 192 1.76 -18.84 -15.61
CA GLY A 192 2.57 -18.00 -16.48
C GLY A 192 2.87 -16.62 -15.90
N THR A 193 3.89 -15.97 -16.48
CA THR A 193 4.23 -14.57 -16.20
C THR A 193 3.68 -13.65 -17.29
N TYR A 194 2.63 -12.91 -16.98
CA TYR A 194 1.96 -11.95 -17.84
C TYR A 194 2.60 -10.57 -17.63
N THR A 195 3.46 -10.15 -18.56
CA THR A 195 4.10 -8.83 -18.53
C THR A 195 3.21 -7.82 -19.24
N GLU A 196 2.26 -7.26 -18.50
CA GLU A 196 1.27 -6.33 -19.01
C GLU A 196 0.81 -5.39 -17.89
N LYS A 197 0.35 -4.20 -18.27
CA LYS A 197 -0.28 -3.26 -17.36
C LYS A 197 -1.80 -3.42 -17.43
N VAL A 198 -2.43 -3.75 -16.31
CA VAL A 198 -3.87 -4.03 -16.27
C VAL A 198 -4.61 -2.94 -15.52
N THR A 199 -5.72 -2.46 -16.08
CA THR A 199 -6.63 -1.51 -15.44
C THR A 199 -8.07 -1.97 -15.58
N ILE A 200 -8.73 -2.18 -14.44
CA ILE A 200 -10.17 -2.45 -14.37
C ILE A 200 -10.88 -1.12 -14.10
N SER A 201 -11.71 -0.69 -15.06
CA SER A 201 -12.49 0.55 -14.96
C SER A 201 -13.61 0.42 -13.94
N SER A 202 -14.05 1.53 -13.36
CA SER A 202 -15.06 1.54 -12.29
C SER A 202 -16.43 1.00 -12.67
N MET A 203 -16.73 0.91 -13.97
CA MET A 203 -18.00 0.37 -14.49
C MET A 203 -18.00 -1.16 -14.65
N ARG A 204 -16.84 -1.83 -14.45
CA ARG A 204 -16.68 -3.28 -14.59
C ARG A 204 -16.65 -3.98 -13.23
N ALA A 205 -17.72 -3.82 -12.44
CA ALA A 205 -17.85 -4.45 -11.12
C ALA A 205 -17.94 -5.99 -11.21
N PHE A 206 -17.86 -6.68 -10.06
CA PHE A 206 -18.08 -8.13 -9.94
C PHE A 206 -17.10 -9.04 -10.71
N ILE A 207 -15.88 -8.58 -11.00
CA ILE A 207 -14.85 -9.45 -11.57
C ILE A 207 -14.18 -10.29 -10.48
N THR A 208 -14.02 -11.59 -10.74
CA THR A 208 -13.15 -12.47 -9.97
C THR A 208 -11.95 -12.86 -10.83
N LEU A 209 -10.74 -12.56 -10.39
CA LEU A 209 -9.50 -12.99 -11.03
C LEU A 209 -8.92 -14.18 -10.25
N GLU A 210 -8.78 -15.33 -10.89
CA GLU A 210 -8.36 -16.57 -10.22
C GLU A 210 -7.13 -17.16 -10.92
N GLY A 211 -5.98 -17.14 -10.24
CA GLY A 211 -4.76 -17.75 -10.76
C GLY A 211 -4.69 -19.25 -10.50
N ALA A 212 -3.84 -19.96 -11.25
CA ALA A 212 -3.54 -21.38 -11.06
C ALA A 212 -2.68 -21.69 -9.81
N GLY A 213 -2.39 -20.68 -8.99
CA GLY A 213 -1.47 -20.72 -7.86
C GLY A 213 -0.65 -19.44 -7.81
N ALA A 214 -0.50 -18.84 -6.62
CA ALA A 214 0.15 -17.54 -6.52
C ALA A 214 1.65 -17.60 -6.85
N ASP A 215 2.28 -18.76 -6.68
CA ASP A 215 3.65 -19.05 -7.11
C ASP A 215 3.78 -19.30 -8.63
N LYS A 216 2.67 -19.55 -9.33
CA LYS A 216 2.64 -19.96 -10.75
C LYS A 216 2.10 -18.90 -11.70
N THR A 217 1.17 -18.07 -11.23
CA THR A 217 0.50 -17.04 -12.04
C THR A 217 0.92 -15.66 -11.55
N ILE A 218 1.64 -14.92 -12.39
CA ILE A 218 2.23 -13.62 -12.06
C ILE A 218 1.81 -12.59 -13.10
N VAL A 219 1.17 -11.50 -12.68
CA VAL A 219 0.98 -10.29 -13.51
C VAL A 219 2.01 -9.26 -13.07
N GLN A 220 2.80 -8.75 -14.02
CA GLN A 220 3.89 -7.83 -13.70
C GLN A 220 4.04 -6.67 -14.68
N TRP A 221 4.47 -5.53 -14.16
CA TRP A 221 4.92 -4.37 -14.94
C TRP A 221 6.06 -3.65 -14.20
N GLY A 222 6.68 -2.65 -14.82
CA GLY A 222 7.93 -2.04 -14.33
C GLY A 222 7.92 -0.51 -14.22
N ASP A 223 6.74 0.11 -14.10
CA ASP A 223 6.65 1.57 -14.00
C ASP A 223 7.05 2.07 -12.61
N THR A 224 7.73 3.22 -12.59
CA THR A 224 7.96 4.03 -11.39
C THR A 224 7.17 5.33 -11.51
N ALA A 225 7.07 6.09 -10.40
CA ALA A 225 6.47 7.42 -10.43
C ALA A 225 7.13 8.37 -11.45
N ASP A 226 8.44 8.23 -11.67
CA ASP A 226 9.21 9.02 -12.65
C ASP A 226 9.10 8.52 -14.09
N THR A 227 8.47 7.36 -14.33
CA THR A 227 8.33 6.84 -15.70
C THR A 227 7.60 7.90 -16.56
N PRO A 228 8.18 8.35 -17.70
CA PRO A 228 7.57 9.35 -18.55
C PRO A 228 6.30 8.83 -19.24
N ALA A 229 5.26 9.66 -19.30
CA ALA A 229 4.00 9.36 -19.96
C ALA A 229 3.44 10.53 -20.77
N GLY A 230 2.72 10.16 -21.84
CA GLY A 230 2.08 11.08 -22.77
C GLY A 230 3.05 11.90 -23.64
N PRO A 231 2.53 12.75 -24.54
CA PRO A 231 3.36 13.46 -25.53
C PRO A 231 4.39 14.43 -24.94
N ARG A 232 4.16 14.87 -23.69
CA ARG A 232 5.04 15.80 -22.97
C ARG A 232 6.01 15.11 -22.02
N GLY A 233 6.04 13.78 -21.98
CA GLY A 233 6.93 13.00 -21.13
C GLY A 233 6.79 13.33 -19.64
N ARG A 234 5.57 13.64 -19.16
CA ARG A 234 5.36 13.97 -17.76
C ARG A 234 5.46 12.69 -16.91
N PRO A 235 6.02 12.74 -15.70
CA PRO A 235 6.03 11.59 -14.79
C PRO A 235 4.62 11.02 -14.57
N LEU A 236 4.49 9.68 -14.56
CA LEU A 236 3.24 8.99 -14.23
C LEU A 236 2.72 9.32 -12.83
N GLY A 237 3.64 9.60 -11.90
CA GLY A 237 3.37 9.67 -10.46
C GLY A 237 3.07 8.30 -9.87
N THR A 238 3.05 8.22 -8.53
CA THR A 238 2.81 6.96 -7.81
C THR A 238 1.51 6.29 -8.24
N TYR A 239 0.42 7.07 -8.40
CA TYR A 239 -0.89 6.54 -8.82
C TYR A 239 -0.83 5.86 -10.19
N GLY A 240 -0.09 6.44 -11.14
CA GLY A 240 0.06 5.93 -12.49
C GLY A 240 1.05 4.76 -12.61
N SER A 241 1.90 4.53 -11.61
CA SER A 241 2.93 3.47 -11.63
C SER A 241 2.39 2.05 -11.41
N ALA A 242 1.11 1.91 -11.05
CA ALA A 242 0.49 0.63 -10.72
C ALA A 242 0.59 -0.38 -11.87
N SER A 243 1.16 -1.55 -11.60
CA SER A 243 1.19 -2.68 -12.56
C SER A 243 -0.21 -3.25 -12.79
N PHE A 244 -1.00 -3.31 -11.73
CA PHE A 244 -2.41 -3.68 -11.77
C PHE A 244 -3.23 -2.62 -11.01
N ALA A 245 -4.30 -2.11 -11.63
CA ALA A 245 -5.17 -1.09 -11.04
C ALA A 245 -6.63 -1.54 -11.01
N VAL A 246 -7.19 -1.69 -9.81
CA VAL A 246 -8.60 -2.04 -9.58
C VAL A 246 -9.37 -0.78 -9.21
N ASN A 247 -10.31 -0.36 -10.05
CA ASN A 247 -11.23 0.75 -9.75
C ASN A 247 -12.69 0.28 -9.63
N ALA A 248 -12.93 -1.03 -9.69
CA ALA A 248 -14.26 -1.63 -9.77
C ALA A 248 -14.68 -2.33 -8.48
N GLN A 249 -15.92 -2.12 -8.07
CA GLN A 249 -16.46 -2.68 -6.83
C GLN A 249 -16.62 -4.20 -6.91
N TYR A 250 -16.61 -4.85 -5.74
CA TYR A 250 -16.84 -6.31 -5.61
C TYR A 250 -15.80 -7.17 -6.33
N PHE A 251 -14.61 -6.62 -6.58
CA PHE A 251 -13.49 -7.32 -7.17
C PHE A 251 -12.98 -8.39 -6.20
N ILE A 252 -12.67 -9.57 -6.73
CA ILE A 252 -12.03 -10.64 -5.96
C ILE A 252 -10.79 -11.09 -6.72
N ALA A 253 -9.66 -11.24 -6.04
CA ALA A 253 -8.51 -11.96 -6.57
C ALA A 253 -8.19 -13.17 -5.69
N ARG A 254 -7.87 -14.30 -6.33
CA ARG A 254 -7.46 -15.54 -5.65
C ARG A 254 -6.19 -16.10 -6.27
N ASN A 255 -5.27 -16.56 -5.43
CA ASN A 255 -4.13 -17.39 -5.82
C ASN A 255 -3.32 -16.83 -7.00
N ILE A 256 -3.03 -15.53 -6.99
CA ILE A 256 -2.30 -14.84 -8.06
C ILE A 256 -1.29 -13.82 -7.48
N THR A 257 -0.19 -13.60 -8.19
CA THR A 257 0.81 -12.60 -7.83
C THR A 257 0.65 -11.32 -8.65
N PHE A 258 0.66 -10.18 -7.99
CA PHE A 258 0.84 -8.86 -8.59
C PHE A 258 2.24 -8.35 -8.27
N LYS A 259 3.00 -7.96 -9.30
CA LYS A 259 4.40 -7.56 -9.13
C LYS A 259 4.73 -6.27 -9.86
N ASN A 260 5.42 -5.36 -9.17
CA ASN A 260 6.19 -4.31 -9.83
C ASN A 260 7.66 -4.74 -9.88
N THR A 261 8.29 -4.68 -11.07
CA THR A 261 9.66 -5.13 -11.29
C THR A 261 10.72 -4.04 -11.02
N ALA A 262 10.32 -2.84 -10.63
CA ALA A 262 11.26 -1.78 -10.27
C ALA A 262 12.16 -2.22 -9.10
N PRO A 263 13.47 -1.96 -9.16
CA PRO A 263 14.40 -2.38 -8.11
C PRO A 263 14.21 -1.58 -6.82
N VAL A 264 14.71 -2.10 -5.70
CA VAL A 264 14.76 -1.36 -4.44
C VAL A 264 15.51 -0.04 -4.63
N PRO A 265 14.87 1.10 -4.35
CA PRO A 265 15.50 2.39 -4.59
C PRO A 265 16.63 2.66 -3.59
N PRO A 266 17.66 3.42 -3.99
CA PRO A 266 18.62 4.00 -3.05
C PRO A 266 17.92 4.89 -2.02
N ALA A 267 18.48 4.98 -0.81
CA ALA A 267 17.97 5.88 0.22
C ALA A 267 17.91 7.33 -0.29
N GLY A 268 16.78 8.00 -0.07
CA GLY A 268 16.56 9.38 -0.49
C GLY A 268 16.28 9.58 -1.99
N ALA A 269 16.19 8.52 -2.79
CA ALA A 269 15.86 8.65 -4.21
C ALA A 269 14.44 9.22 -4.41
N THR A 270 14.31 10.20 -5.30
CA THR A 270 13.02 10.78 -5.69
C THR A 270 12.38 10.00 -6.83
N GLY A 271 11.05 9.91 -6.82
CA GLY A 271 10.27 9.39 -7.95
C GLY A 271 10.42 7.88 -8.23
N LYS A 272 10.92 7.11 -7.25
CA LYS A 272 11.13 5.66 -7.35
C LYS A 272 10.00 4.81 -6.75
N GLN A 273 8.91 5.44 -6.32
CA GLN A 273 7.68 4.74 -5.93
C GLN A 273 7.21 3.86 -7.09
N ALA A 274 6.86 2.60 -6.82
CA ALA A 274 6.58 1.62 -7.85
C ALA A 274 5.51 0.62 -7.38
N VAL A 275 4.27 0.91 -7.76
CA VAL A 275 3.10 0.18 -7.25
C VAL A 275 2.90 -1.14 -7.99
N ALA A 276 2.76 -2.24 -7.25
CA ALA A 276 2.41 -3.55 -7.79
C ALA A 276 0.89 -3.67 -8.01
N LEU A 277 0.12 -3.32 -6.99
CA LEU A 277 -1.34 -3.26 -7.07
C LEU A 277 -1.85 -1.95 -6.45
N ARG A 278 -2.76 -1.28 -7.16
CA ARG A 278 -3.59 -0.20 -6.60
C ARG A 278 -5.05 -0.63 -6.52
N VAL A 279 -5.69 -0.38 -5.39
CA VAL A 279 -7.12 -0.64 -5.16
C VAL A 279 -7.85 0.64 -4.78
N SER A 280 -8.77 1.03 -5.65
CA SER A 280 -9.56 2.27 -5.59
C SER A 280 -11.04 1.92 -5.78
N ALA A 281 -11.55 1.00 -4.95
CA ALA A 281 -12.87 0.41 -5.14
C ALA A 281 -13.44 -0.13 -3.83
N ASP A 282 -14.75 -0.06 -3.64
CA ASP A 282 -15.35 -0.66 -2.46
C ASP A 282 -15.56 -2.18 -2.60
N ASN A 283 -15.47 -2.91 -1.48
CA ASN A 283 -15.71 -4.35 -1.37
C ASN A 283 -14.74 -5.22 -2.19
N ALA A 284 -13.44 -4.94 -2.12
CA ALA A 284 -12.43 -5.75 -2.79
C ALA A 284 -11.85 -6.82 -1.85
N ALA A 285 -11.75 -8.07 -2.31
CA ALA A 285 -11.17 -9.16 -1.53
C ALA A 285 -9.98 -9.83 -2.24
N PHE A 286 -8.96 -10.19 -1.48
CA PHE A 286 -7.76 -10.85 -1.96
C PHE A 286 -7.48 -12.06 -1.07
N VAL A 287 -7.41 -13.26 -1.65
CA VAL A 287 -7.24 -14.52 -0.89
C VAL A 287 -6.09 -15.33 -1.46
N GLY A 288 -5.08 -15.60 -0.63
CA GLY A 288 -3.90 -16.36 -1.09
C GLY A 288 -3.07 -15.63 -2.15
N CYS A 289 -3.20 -14.30 -2.26
CA CYS A 289 -2.48 -13.51 -3.26
C CYS A 289 -1.08 -13.12 -2.79
N ARG A 290 -0.21 -12.74 -3.73
CA ARG A 290 1.10 -12.15 -3.42
C ARG A 290 1.23 -10.76 -4.03
N PHE A 291 1.83 -9.84 -3.30
CA PHE A 291 2.10 -8.47 -3.75
C PHE A 291 3.60 -8.21 -3.61
N LEU A 292 4.29 -8.10 -4.74
CA LEU A 292 5.75 -8.04 -4.79
C LEU A 292 6.21 -6.69 -5.35
N GLY A 293 7.00 -5.96 -4.58
CA GLY A 293 7.53 -4.66 -4.99
C GLY A 293 8.58 -4.20 -4.00
N ALA A 294 9.00 -2.93 -4.13
CA ALA A 294 9.94 -2.33 -3.22
C ALA A 294 9.32 -1.15 -2.47
N GLN A 295 9.39 0.06 -3.00
CA GLN A 295 8.73 1.22 -2.41
C GLN A 295 7.30 1.32 -2.94
N ASP A 296 6.34 1.54 -2.03
CA ASP A 296 4.92 1.73 -2.37
C ASP A 296 4.28 0.49 -3.05
N THR A 297 4.59 -0.74 -2.61
CA THR A 297 4.11 -1.99 -3.25
C THR A 297 2.59 -2.07 -3.40
N LEU A 298 1.85 -1.91 -2.30
CA LEU A 298 0.38 -2.04 -2.25
C LEU A 298 -0.24 -0.67 -1.96
N TYR A 299 -0.82 -0.06 -3.00
CA TYR A 299 -1.56 1.19 -2.86
C TYR A 299 -3.03 0.89 -2.54
N ASP A 300 -3.28 0.70 -1.26
CA ASP A 300 -4.58 0.45 -0.65
C ASP A 300 -5.38 1.77 -0.51
N GLN A 301 -5.73 2.33 -1.68
CA GLN A 301 -6.02 3.76 -1.82
C GLN A 301 -7.34 4.19 -1.18
N SER A 302 -8.45 3.53 -1.50
CA SER A 302 -9.77 3.86 -0.93
C SER A 302 -10.79 2.74 -1.13
N GLY A 303 -11.69 2.57 -0.17
CA GLY A 303 -12.72 1.52 -0.17
C GLY A 303 -12.61 0.60 1.05
N ARG A 304 -13.53 -0.36 1.19
CA ARG A 304 -13.45 -1.46 2.16
C ARG A 304 -12.78 -2.66 1.52
N HIS A 305 -11.68 -3.13 2.11
CA HIS A 305 -10.91 -4.23 1.54
C HIS A 305 -10.62 -5.33 2.56
N TYR A 306 -10.50 -6.55 2.05
CA TYR A 306 -10.16 -7.72 2.83
C TYR A 306 -9.00 -8.48 2.18
N TYR A 307 -7.93 -8.68 2.93
CA TYR A 307 -6.76 -9.43 2.52
C TYR A 307 -6.62 -10.63 3.44
N LYS A 308 -6.73 -11.84 2.91
CA LYS A 308 -6.69 -13.08 3.67
C LYS A 308 -5.59 -14.00 3.17
N ASP A 309 -4.75 -14.48 4.08
CA ASP A 309 -3.68 -15.44 3.78
C ASP A 309 -2.76 -14.97 2.65
N CYS A 310 -2.55 -13.64 2.55
CA CYS A 310 -1.74 -13.02 1.51
C CYS A 310 -0.28 -12.87 1.92
N TYR A 311 0.62 -12.81 0.94
CA TYR A 311 2.02 -12.41 1.12
C TYR A 311 2.25 -11.01 0.56
N ILE A 312 2.78 -10.09 1.35
CA ILE A 312 3.05 -8.70 0.93
C ILE A 312 4.51 -8.38 1.19
N GLU A 313 5.24 -7.96 0.16
CA GLU A 313 6.67 -7.66 0.23
C GLU A 313 7.00 -6.24 -0.19
N GLY A 314 7.88 -5.58 0.56
CA GLY A 314 8.39 -4.27 0.18
C GLY A 314 9.37 -3.66 1.19
N SER A 315 9.65 -2.38 1.04
CA SER A 315 10.70 -1.67 1.77
C SER A 315 10.17 -0.43 2.48
N ILE A 316 9.91 0.64 1.74
CA ILE A 316 9.39 1.92 2.26
C ILE A 316 7.91 2.03 1.92
N ASP A 317 7.09 2.33 2.94
CA ASP A 317 5.65 2.61 2.83
C ASP A 317 4.89 1.57 1.99
N PHE A 318 5.29 0.30 2.08
CA PHE A 318 4.90 -0.68 1.08
C PHE A 318 3.44 -1.16 1.21
N ILE A 319 2.74 -0.77 2.28
CA ILE A 319 1.28 -0.79 2.39
C ILE A 319 0.82 0.63 2.74
N PHE A 320 0.18 1.33 1.80
CA PHE A 320 -0.14 2.76 1.99
C PHE A 320 -1.47 3.13 1.34
N GLY A 321 -2.07 4.24 1.80
CA GLY A 321 -3.35 4.73 1.30
C GLY A 321 -4.35 5.04 2.41
N ASN A 322 -5.63 5.21 2.04
CA ASN A 322 -6.69 5.63 2.95
C ASN A 322 -7.89 4.66 2.95
N ALA A 323 -7.69 3.38 2.61
CA ALA A 323 -8.75 2.39 2.69
C ALA A 323 -9.13 2.02 4.15
N LEU A 324 -10.29 1.36 4.30
CA LEU A 324 -10.72 0.66 5.51
C LEU A 324 -10.47 -0.83 5.28
N SER A 325 -9.34 -1.34 5.80
CA SER A 325 -8.82 -2.64 5.37
C SER A 325 -8.47 -3.55 6.52
N LEU A 326 -8.93 -4.81 6.42
CA LEU A 326 -8.56 -5.89 7.30
C LEU A 326 -7.60 -6.85 6.59
N TYR A 327 -6.42 -7.02 7.17
CA TYR A 327 -5.40 -7.97 6.77
C TYR A 327 -5.41 -9.12 7.78
N GLU A 328 -5.89 -10.28 7.38
CA GLU A 328 -6.05 -11.45 8.25
C GLU A 328 -5.11 -12.58 7.81
N GLY A 329 -4.33 -13.13 8.75
CA GLY A 329 -3.43 -14.25 8.46
C GLY A 329 -2.34 -13.95 7.43
N CYS A 330 -2.07 -12.67 7.15
CA CYS A 330 -1.12 -12.28 6.10
C CYS A 330 0.34 -12.38 6.57
N HIS A 331 1.23 -12.73 5.65
CA HIS A 331 2.67 -12.65 5.85
C HIS A 331 3.22 -11.38 5.19
N VAL A 332 3.68 -10.46 6.02
CA VAL A 332 4.25 -9.18 5.62
C VAL A 332 5.78 -9.26 5.74
N HIS A 333 6.49 -9.09 4.62
CA HIS A 333 7.92 -9.32 4.52
C HIS A 333 8.66 -8.07 4.06
N ALA A 334 9.51 -7.51 4.93
CA ALA A 334 10.33 -6.36 4.61
C ALA A 334 11.61 -6.78 3.88
N ILE A 335 11.91 -6.13 2.76
CA ILE A 335 13.17 -6.24 2.01
C ILE A 335 13.98 -4.94 2.10
N ALA A 336 13.84 -4.22 3.22
CA ALA A 336 14.59 -2.99 3.45
C ALA A 336 16.09 -3.30 3.62
N ARG A 337 16.94 -2.43 3.05
CA ARG A 337 18.40 -2.53 3.21
C ARG A 337 18.87 -1.91 4.51
N ASP A 338 18.53 -0.64 4.71
CA ASP A 338 18.92 0.13 5.90
C ASP A 338 17.71 0.36 6.81
N TYR A 339 16.72 1.09 6.30
CA TYR A 339 15.48 1.37 7.00
C TYR A 339 14.27 1.24 6.07
N GLY A 340 13.11 0.94 6.65
CA GLY A 340 11.86 0.80 5.93
C GLY A 340 10.66 1.19 6.78
N ALA A 341 9.50 1.14 6.17
CA ALA A 341 8.23 1.33 6.86
C ALA A 341 7.18 0.40 6.28
N LEU A 342 6.51 -0.36 7.15
CA LEU A 342 5.48 -1.30 6.75
C LEU A 342 4.25 -0.55 6.24
N THR A 343 3.76 0.41 7.02
CA THR A 343 2.58 1.20 6.65
C THR A 343 2.82 2.69 6.48
N ALA A 344 2.06 3.30 5.58
CA ALA A 344 1.85 4.74 5.53
C ALA A 344 0.36 5.05 5.31
N GLN A 345 -0.41 5.05 6.40
CA GLN A 345 -1.87 5.23 6.33
C GLN A 345 -2.23 6.73 6.28
N ASN A 346 -3.15 7.10 5.40
CA ASN A 346 -3.41 8.46 4.95
C ASN A 346 -4.74 9.08 5.41
N ARG A 347 -5.29 8.66 6.54
CA ARG A 347 -6.50 9.24 7.11
C ARG A 347 -6.28 10.71 7.47
N GLN A 348 -7.14 11.59 6.98
CA GLN A 348 -6.96 13.05 7.08
C GLN A 348 -7.84 13.72 8.12
N SER A 349 -8.86 13.03 8.63
CA SER A 349 -9.80 13.61 9.58
C SER A 349 -10.41 12.58 10.54
N MET A 350 -10.90 13.04 11.69
CA MET A 350 -11.66 12.19 12.62
C MET A 350 -12.98 11.68 12.04
N LEU A 351 -13.50 12.35 11.00
CA LEU A 351 -14.77 12.03 10.35
C LEU A 351 -14.66 10.87 9.36
N GLU A 352 -13.44 10.59 8.88
CA GLU A 352 -13.16 9.40 8.08
C GLU A 352 -13.15 8.17 9.00
N ASP A 353 -13.80 7.09 8.58
CA ASP A 353 -13.65 5.79 9.21
C ASP A 353 -12.79 4.87 8.33
N THR A 354 -11.52 5.22 8.19
CA THR A 354 -10.54 4.48 7.40
C THR A 354 -9.39 4.04 8.29
N GLY A 355 -8.64 3.02 7.90
CA GLY A 355 -7.60 2.47 8.75
C GLY A 355 -7.19 1.08 8.32
N PHE A 356 -5.99 0.69 8.76
CA PHE A 356 -5.48 -0.65 8.50
C PHE A 356 -5.48 -1.46 9.80
N SER A 357 -6.05 -2.66 9.76
CA SER A 357 -5.99 -3.62 10.86
C SER A 357 -5.34 -4.91 10.41
N PHE A 358 -4.29 -5.32 11.10
CA PHE A 358 -3.55 -6.56 10.86
C PHE A 358 -3.85 -7.54 11.99
N VAL A 359 -4.43 -8.69 11.66
CA VAL A 359 -4.94 -9.66 12.64
C VAL A 359 -4.37 -11.04 12.36
N GLY A 360 -3.65 -11.61 13.33
CA GLY A 360 -3.01 -12.92 13.17
C GLY A 360 -1.93 -12.95 12.10
N CYS A 361 -1.36 -11.79 11.76
CA CYS A 361 -0.34 -11.65 10.73
C CYS A 361 1.06 -12.04 11.23
N ARG A 362 2.01 -12.13 10.30
CA ARG A 362 3.44 -12.26 10.60
C ARG A 362 4.24 -11.16 9.92
N VAL A 363 5.05 -10.43 10.67
CA VAL A 363 5.99 -9.43 10.16
C VAL A 363 7.41 -9.97 10.29
N THR A 364 8.12 -10.03 9.17
CA THR A 364 9.50 -10.56 9.05
C THR A 364 10.28 -9.74 8.04
N GLY A 365 11.57 -10.01 7.86
CA GLY A 365 12.34 -9.39 6.78
C GLY A 365 13.75 -9.00 7.17
N SER A 366 14.23 -7.93 6.54
CA SER A 366 15.54 -7.34 6.76
C SER A 366 15.46 -5.83 6.97
N GLY A 367 16.54 -5.27 7.52
CA GLY A 367 16.68 -3.83 7.78
C GLY A 367 15.93 -3.37 9.03
N ALA A 368 16.05 -2.09 9.37
CA ALA A 368 15.33 -1.48 10.47
C ALA A 368 13.92 -1.03 10.03
N LEU A 369 12.87 -1.65 10.58
CA LEU A 369 11.51 -1.45 10.11
C LEU A 369 10.66 -0.66 11.12
N TYR A 370 10.04 0.43 10.66
CA TYR A 370 8.90 1.03 11.35
C TYR A 370 7.62 0.24 11.04
N LEU A 371 6.78 -0.01 12.05
CA LEU A 371 5.43 -0.56 11.87
C LEU A 371 4.56 0.39 11.02
N GLY A 372 4.77 1.69 11.15
CA GLY A 372 4.07 2.67 10.34
C GLY A 372 4.59 4.08 10.48
N ARG A 373 4.29 4.88 9.46
CA ARG A 373 4.51 6.31 9.44
C ARG A 373 3.20 7.04 9.17
N ALA A 374 2.98 8.14 9.88
CA ALA A 374 1.74 8.89 9.82
C ALA A 374 1.65 9.76 8.58
N TRP A 375 1.44 9.19 7.38
CA TRP A 375 1.28 9.99 6.16
C TRP A 375 0.10 10.96 6.27
N GLY A 376 -1.04 10.49 6.78
CA GLY A 376 -2.19 11.31 7.15
C GLY A 376 -2.12 11.83 8.58
N THR A 377 -2.74 12.98 8.84
CA THR A 377 -2.74 13.63 10.17
C THR A 377 -3.56 12.84 11.21
N PHE A 378 -4.51 12.01 10.79
CA PHE A 378 -5.32 11.13 11.65
C PHE A 378 -5.05 9.65 11.36
N SER A 379 -3.83 9.34 10.91
CA SER A 379 -3.39 8.00 10.52
C SER A 379 -3.80 6.94 11.54
N ARG A 380 -4.39 5.84 11.08
CA ARG A 380 -4.90 4.77 11.95
C ARG A 380 -4.41 3.38 11.51
N VAL A 381 -3.67 2.72 12.38
CA VAL A 381 -3.10 1.38 12.13
C VAL A 381 -3.15 0.55 13.42
N VAL A 382 -3.63 -0.69 13.33
CA VAL A 382 -3.69 -1.63 14.44
C VAL A 382 -3.02 -2.94 14.07
N PHE A 383 -2.17 -3.44 14.95
CA PHE A 383 -1.63 -4.80 14.89
C PHE A 383 -2.19 -5.61 16.07
N ALA A 384 -2.84 -6.73 15.77
CA ALA A 384 -3.44 -7.61 16.75
C ALA A 384 -2.99 -9.05 16.52
N TYR A 385 -2.60 -9.76 17.58
CA TYR A 385 -2.14 -11.16 17.53
C TYR A 385 -1.05 -11.39 16.47
N THR A 386 -0.25 -10.36 16.19
CA THR A 386 0.70 -10.36 15.08
C THR A 386 2.08 -10.73 15.61
N TYR A 387 2.75 -11.71 14.99
CA TYR A 387 4.16 -12.01 15.26
C TYR A 387 5.05 -10.94 14.60
N MET A 388 6.06 -10.44 15.31
CA MET A 388 7.01 -9.44 14.83
C MET A 388 8.46 -9.89 15.09
N ASP A 389 9.25 -10.01 14.03
CA ASP A 389 10.70 -10.28 14.12
C ASP A 389 11.49 -9.10 14.69
N ASP A 390 12.76 -9.33 15.03
CA ASP A 390 13.65 -8.36 15.70
C ASP A 390 14.07 -7.18 14.82
N ILE A 391 13.56 -7.12 13.60
CA ILE A 391 13.73 -6.00 12.66
C ILE A 391 12.93 -4.75 13.04
N ILE A 392 11.92 -4.87 13.92
CA ILE A 392 11.10 -3.72 14.33
C ILE A 392 11.90 -2.79 15.22
N VAL A 393 12.02 -1.52 14.81
CA VAL A 393 12.72 -0.52 15.61
C VAL A 393 12.00 -0.31 16.95
N PRO A 394 12.71 -0.13 18.09
CA PRO A 394 12.07 -0.04 19.41
C PRO A 394 10.96 1.02 19.50
N ARG A 395 11.15 2.18 18.88
CA ARG A 395 10.14 3.25 18.80
C ARG A 395 8.85 2.82 18.09
N GLY A 396 8.94 1.87 17.16
CA GLY A 396 7.84 1.28 16.39
C GLY A 396 7.26 2.19 15.30
N TRP A 397 7.05 3.47 15.59
CA TRP A 397 6.26 4.38 14.76
C TRP A 397 6.97 5.70 14.49
N TYR A 398 6.60 6.36 13.39
CA TYR A 398 7.13 7.67 13.01
C TYR A 398 6.01 8.67 12.72
N ASN A 399 6.05 9.84 13.35
CA ASN A 399 5.06 10.91 13.25
C ASN A 399 5.19 11.76 11.96
N TRP A 400 5.93 11.29 10.96
CA TRP A 400 6.22 12.03 9.73
C TRP A 400 7.03 13.33 9.94
N GLY A 401 7.71 13.47 11.08
CA GLY A 401 8.44 14.69 11.44
C GLY A 401 7.54 15.81 11.96
N ASP A 402 6.28 15.51 12.29
CA ASP A 402 5.27 16.48 12.70
C ASP A 402 4.67 16.08 14.06
N PRO A 403 5.13 16.70 15.17
CA PRO A 403 4.64 16.40 16.51
C PRO A 403 3.14 16.63 16.72
N SER A 404 2.50 17.45 15.88
CA SER A 404 1.05 17.68 16.02
C SER A 404 0.23 16.41 15.76
N ARG A 405 0.77 15.49 14.95
CA ARG A 405 0.12 14.20 14.63
C ARG A 405 0.07 13.25 15.83
N GLU A 406 0.97 13.40 16.78
CA GLU A 406 1.02 12.56 17.99
C GLU A 406 -0.26 12.65 18.84
N LEU A 407 -1.03 13.73 18.68
CA LEU A 407 -2.30 13.94 19.37
C LEU A 407 -3.50 13.31 18.65
N THR A 408 -3.37 12.98 17.37
CA THR A 408 -4.50 12.67 16.48
C THR A 408 -4.41 11.30 15.80
N VAL A 409 -3.20 10.74 15.66
CA VAL A 409 -3.02 9.38 15.13
C VAL A 409 -3.50 8.32 16.12
N PHE A 410 -3.86 7.15 15.58
CA PHE A 410 -4.21 5.98 16.37
C PHE A 410 -3.35 4.80 15.95
N TYR A 411 -2.32 4.50 16.74
CA TYR A 411 -1.46 3.34 16.53
C TYR A 411 -1.53 2.38 17.70
N GLY A 412 -2.07 1.19 17.43
CA GLY A 412 -2.36 0.17 18.44
C GLY A 412 -1.57 -1.12 18.21
N GLN A 413 -1.10 -1.72 19.30
CA GLN A 413 -0.63 -3.10 19.35
C GLN A 413 -1.47 -3.86 20.38
N TYR A 414 -1.91 -5.08 20.03
CA TYR A 414 -2.73 -5.92 20.90
C TYR A 414 -2.24 -7.36 20.85
N LYS A 415 -1.72 -7.87 21.98
CA LYS A 415 -1.25 -9.26 22.14
C LYS A 415 -0.32 -9.71 20.99
N CYS A 416 0.53 -8.80 20.51
CA CYS A 416 1.58 -9.11 19.55
C CYS A 416 2.69 -9.95 20.20
N THR A 417 3.38 -10.77 19.42
CA THR A 417 4.41 -11.71 19.92
C THR A 417 5.67 -11.66 19.07
N GLY A 418 6.76 -12.28 19.54
CA GLY A 418 8.05 -12.27 18.86
C GLY A 418 9.00 -11.18 19.36
N PRO A 419 10.29 -11.24 18.97
CA PRO A 419 11.33 -10.39 19.54
C PRO A 419 11.15 -8.90 19.22
N GLY A 420 10.51 -8.54 18.11
CA GLY A 420 10.19 -7.15 17.77
C GLY A 420 8.90 -6.63 18.39
N ALA A 421 8.11 -7.46 19.07
CA ALA A 421 6.79 -7.07 19.57
C ALA A 421 6.80 -6.38 20.94
N SER A 422 7.95 -6.32 21.61
CA SER A 422 8.06 -5.64 22.91
C SER A 422 7.49 -4.23 22.84
N TYR A 423 6.51 -3.95 23.69
CA TYR A 423 5.94 -2.61 23.81
C TYR A 423 6.87 -1.65 24.56
N SER A 424 7.78 -2.18 25.40
CA SER A 424 8.81 -1.39 26.06
C SER A 424 9.70 -0.69 25.04
N GLY A 425 9.73 0.64 25.07
CA GLY A 425 10.49 1.47 24.12
C GLY A 425 9.67 2.06 22.97
N ARG A 426 8.38 1.71 22.84
CA ARG A 426 7.48 2.35 21.87
C ARG A 426 7.30 3.83 22.18
N VAL A 427 7.00 4.61 21.15
CA VAL A 427 6.63 6.02 21.31
C VAL A 427 5.43 6.18 22.25
N SER A 428 5.47 7.20 23.11
CA SER A 428 4.47 7.43 24.16
C SER A 428 3.06 7.73 23.64
N TRP A 429 2.94 8.10 22.36
CA TRP A 429 1.67 8.38 21.67
C TRP A 429 1.11 7.17 20.90
N SER A 430 1.79 6.01 20.94
CA SER A 430 1.18 4.73 20.55
C SER A 430 0.46 4.10 21.74
N ARG A 431 -0.31 3.04 21.50
CA ARG A 431 -1.10 2.35 22.54
C ARG A 431 -0.88 0.85 22.53
N GLU A 432 -0.71 0.29 23.72
CA GLU A 432 -0.94 -1.12 23.99
C GLU A 432 -2.41 -1.26 24.33
N LEU A 433 -3.17 -1.95 23.47
CA LEU A 433 -4.62 -1.98 23.56
C LEU A 433 -5.09 -3.00 24.59
N THR A 434 -6.20 -2.69 25.29
CA THR A 434 -6.95 -3.70 26.05
C THR A 434 -7.83 -4.57 25.14
N ASP A 435 -8.42 -5.63 25.70
CA ASP A 435 -9.37 -6.49 25.00
C ASP A 435 -10.58 -5.68 24.44
N GLU A 436 -11.10 -4.73 25.21
CA GLU A 436 -12.20 -3.85 24.79
C GLU A 436 -11.80 -2.85 23.72
N GLU A 437 -10.59 -2.28 23.83
CA GLU A 437 -10.08 -1.31 22.86
C GLU A 437 -9.76 -1.97 21.51
N ALA A 438 -9.29 -3.22 21.52
CA ALA A 438 -8.96 -3.97 20.32
C ALA A 438 -10.20 -4.53 19.59
N LYS A 439 -11.27 -4.85 20.32
CA LYS A 439 -12.48 -5.52 19.80
C LYS A 439 -13.03 -4.97 18.46
N PRO A 440 -13.11 -3.64 18.22
CA PRO A 440 -13.65 -3.12 16.97
C PRO A 440 -12.78 -3.40 15.73
N PHE A 441 -11.49 -3.67 15.93
CA PHE A 441 -10.49 -3.77 14.86
C PHE A 441 -10.18 -5.20 14.45
N ILE A 442 -10.54 -6.19 15.27
CA ILE A 442 -10.03 -7.57 15.16
C ILE A 442 -10.99 -8.55 14.48
N SER A 443 -12.12 -8.09 13.95
CA SER A 443 -13.11 -8.95 13.30
C SER A 443 -13.59 -8.37 11.98
N LEU A 444 -14.28 -9.19 11.18
CA LEU A 444 -14.90 -8.77 9.92
C LEU A 444 -15.83 -7.56 10.08
N SER A 445 -16.37 -7.30 11.28
CA SER A 445 -17.20 -6.10 11.53
C SER A 445 -16.46 -4.80 11.25
N PHE A 446 -15.13 -4.78 11.39
CA PHE A 446 -14.30 -3.60 11.12
C PHE A 446 -14.48 -3.05 9.69
N ILE A 447 -14.79 -3.93 8.76
CA ILE A 447 -14.95 -3.64 7.33
C ILE A 447 -16.37 -3.94 6.82
N ASP A 448 -17.35 -4.10 7.73
CA ASP A 448 -18.68 -4.65 7.44
C ASP A 448 -18.65 -5.98 6.64
N GLY A 449 -17.60 -6.78 6.83
CA GLY A 449 -17.27 -7.92 5.97
C GLY A 449 -18.37 -8.96 5.88
N THR A 450 -19.18 -9.14 6.93
CA THR A 450 -20.33 -10.06 6.94
C THR A 450 -21.39 -9.72 5.89
N GLU A 451 -21.44 -8.47 5.43
CA GLU A 451 -22.42 -7.99 4.46
C GLU A 451 -22.04 -8.27 3.00
N TRP A 452 -20.73 -8.30 2.69
CA TRP A 452 -20.25 -8.32 1.30
C TRP A 452 -19.23 -9.42 0.99
N ILE A 453 -18.54 -9.97 1.99
CA ILE A 453 -17.60 -11.06 1.79
C ILE A 453 -18.37 -12.36 1.58
N ARG A 454 -18.21 -12.90 0.37
CA ARG A 454 -18.73 -14.20 -0.10
C ARG A 454 -17.61 -14.90 -0.86
N ILE A 455 -16.54 -15.20 -0.14
CA ILE A 455 -15.30 -15.79 -0.69
C ILE A 455 -15.23 -17.30 -0.56
#